data_AF-A0AAU8X2R1-F1
#
_entry.id   AF-A0AAU8X2R1-F1
#
_cell.length_a   1.000
_cell.length_b   1.000
_cell.length_c   1.000
_cell.angle_alpha   90.00
_cell.angle_beta   90.00
_cell.angle_gamma   90.00
#
_symmetry.space_group_name_H-M   'P 1'
#
loop_
_entity.id
_entity.type
_entity.pdbx_description
1 polymer ?
#
loop_
_entity_poly.entity_id
_entity_poly.type
_entity_poly.pdbx_seq_one_letter_code
_entity_poly.pdbx_strand_id
1 'polypeptide(L)'
;MRYVLMIALLMTLPAQAASEAQCRQAFTDWMLAQQKQFSDRKASKMERRSAERAIDQVRDEFARQESFCQAMEWVEHNQDQDPRFTPRSGEIHDFAPAS
;
A
#
# COMPACT_ATOMS: atom_id res chain seq x y z
N MET A 1 -37.74 -18.91 -19.95
CA MET A 1 -37.69 -17.67 -19.14
C MET A 1 -36.56 -17.62 -18.10
N ARG A 2 -35.98 -18.74 -17.68
CA ARG A 2 -34.87 -18.77 -16.70
C ARG A 2 -33.53 -18.23 -17.24
N TYR A 3 -33.28 -18.37 -18.53
CA TYR A 3 -32.06 -17.85 -19.19
C TYR A 3 -32.07 -16.33 -19.42
N VAL A 4 -33.25 -15.73 -19.56
CA VAL A 4 -33.39 -14.27 -19.76
C VAL A 4 -33.02 -13.52 -18.47
N LEU A 5 -33.33 -14.09 -17.31
CA LEU A 5 -32.94 -13.57 -16.01
C LEU A 5 -31.41 -13.63 -15.75
N MET A 6 -30.72 -14.65 -16.27
CA MET A 6 -29.25 -14.76 -16.15
C MET A 6 -28.50 -13.73 -17.00
N ILE A 7 -29.03 -13.38 -18.18
CA ILE A 7 -28.43 -12.38 -19.08
C ILE A 7 -28.60 -10.97 -18.52
N ALA A 8 -29.72 -10.69 -17.84
CA ALA A 8 -29.96 -9.40 -17.19
C ALA A 8 -28.99 -9.16 -16.01
N LEU A 9 -28.57 -10.21 -15.28
CA LEU A 9 -27.62 -10.10 -14.17
C LEU A 9 -26.19 -9.76 -14.62
N LEU A 10 -25.79 -10.15 -15.84
CA LEU A 10 -24.46 -9.87 -16.39
C LEU A 10 -24.32 -8.40 -16.87
N MET A 11 -25.44 -7.75 -17.19
CA MET A 11 -25.49 -6.34 -17.63
C MET A 11 -25.44 -5.34 -16.46
N THR A 12 -25.52 -5.82 -15.22
CA THR A 12 -25.48 -5.01 -14.00
C THR A 12 -24.17 -5.17 -13.21
N LEU A 13 -23.06 -5.49 -13.87
CA LEU A 13 -21.73 -5.47 -13.25
C LEU A 13 -21.02 -4.13 -13.51
N PRO A 14 -21.23 -3.09 -12.67
CA PRO A 14 -20.31 -1.98 -12.62
C PRO A 14 -19.18 -2.38 -11.66
N ALA A 15 -18.09 -2.86 -12.21
CA ALA A 15 -16.78 -2.73 -11.58
C ALA A 15 -15.78 -2.68 -12.72
N GLN A 16 -15.54 -1.48 -13.24
CA GLN A 16 -14.34 -1.27 -14.05
C GLN A 16 -13.18 -1.48 -13.09
N ALA A 17 -12.62 -2.70 -13.07
CA ALA A 17 -11.38 -2.97 -12.37
C ALA A 17 -10.35 -1.97 -12.88
N ALA A 18 -9.62 -1.34 -11.96
CA ALA A 18 -8.58 -0.40 -12.34
C ALA A 18 -7.58 -1.11 -13.27
N SER A 19 -7.19 -0.43 -14.34
CA SER A 19 -6.15 -0.94 -15.23
C SER A 19 -4.80 -0.92 -14.51
N GLU A 20 -3.89 -1.82 -14.90
CA GLU A 20 -2.51 -1.84 -14.37
C GLU A 20 -1.80 -0.47 -14.53
N ALA A 21 -2.12 0.29 -15.57
CA ALA A 21 -1.58 1.64 -15.73
C ALA A 21 -2.08 2.62 -14.66
N GLN A 22 -3.36 2.55 -14.29
CA GLN A 22 -3.94 3.35 -13.21
C GLN A 22 -3.39 2.91 -11.85
N CYS A 23 -3.30 1.60 -11.60
CA CYS A 23 -2.71 1.07 -10.37
C CYS A 23 -1.24 1.45 -10.23
N ARG A 24 -0.46 1.44 -11.33
CA ARG A 24 0.93 1.91 -11.33
C ARG A 24 1.04 3.38 -10.92
N GLN A 25 0.14 4.23 -11.42
CA GLN A 25 0.12 5.64 -11.03
C GLN A 25 -0.20 5.77 -9.54
N ALA A 26 -1.25 5.09 -9.06
CA ALA A 26 -1.63 5.08 -7.65
C ALA A 26 -0.49 4.57 -6.75
N PHE A 27 0.19 3.49 -7.16
CA PHE A 27 1.37 2.95 -6.49
C PHE A 27 2.49 3.98 -6.41
N THR A 28 2.77 4.69 -7.50
CA THR A 28 3.82 5.72 -7.56
C THR A 28 3.51 6.88 -6.61
N ASP A 29 2.27 7.36 -6.63
CA ASP A 29 1.82 8.46 -5.77
C ASP A 29 1.82 8.07 -4.29
N TRP A 30 1.36 6.85 -4.00
CA TRP A 30 1.38 6.30 -2.65
C TRP A 30 2.81 6.10 -2.13
N MET A 31 3.71 5.52 -2.93
CA MET A 31 5.12 5.34 -2.59
C MET A 31 5.80 6.68 -2.29
N LEU A 32 5.51 7.70 -3.09
CA LEU A 32 6.02 9.05 -2.86
C LEU A 32 5.52 9.63 -1.54
N ALA A 33 4.24 9.43 -1.20
CA ALA A 33 3.67 9.89 0.06
C ALA A 33 4.35 9.20 1.27
N GLN A 34 4.53 7.88 1.22
CA GLN A 34 5.23 7.16 2.29
C GLN A 34 6.69 7.59 2.40
N GLN A 35 7.39 7.77 1.28
CA GLN A 35 8.79 8.21 1.29
C GLN A 35 8.92 9.61 1.92
N LYS A 36 7.99 10.52 1.63
CA LYS A 36 7.92 11.83 2.27
C LYS A 36 7.75 11.69 3.78
N GLN A 37 6.79 10.89 4.24
CA GLN A 37 6.55 10.65 5.66
C GLN A 37 7.78 10.06 6.36
N PHE A 38 8.41 9.05 5.77
CA PHE A 38 9.65 8.45 6.27
C PHE A 38 10.79 9.47 6.41
N SER A 39 10.93 10.35 5.41
CA SER A 39 11.97 11.38 5.37
C SER A 39 11.69 12.61 6.25
N ASP A 40 10.44 12.80 6.71
CA ASP A 40 10.06 13.97 7.50
C ASP A 40 10.67 13.90 8.90
N ARG A 41 11.66 14.75 9.15
CA ARG A 41 12.34 14.84 10.46
C ARG A 41 11.44 15.41 11.56
N LYS A 42 10.31 16.04 11.21
CA LYS A 42 9.31 16.55 12.16
C LYS A 42 8.29 15.49 12.57
N ALA A 43 8.10 14.45 11.76
CA ALA A 43 7.24 13.32 12.10
C ALA A 43 7.82 12.50 13.26
N SER A 44 6.94 11.89 14.06
CA SER A 44 7.35 11.04 15.17
C SER A 44 8.10 9.81 14.68
N LYS A 45 8.92 9.21 15.54
CA LYS A 45 9.64 7.96 15.23
C LYS A 45 8.70 6.84 14.77
N MET A 46 7.51 6.76 15.38
CA MET A 46 6.51 5.75 15.05
C MET A 46 5.90 5.97 13.68
N GLU A 47 5.55 7.21 13.33
CA GLU A 47 5.02 7.52 12.00
C GLU A 47 6.02 7.22 10.88
N ARG A 48 7.29 7.58 11.09
CA ARG A 48 8.35 7.35 10.12
C ARG A 48 8.64 5.86 9.93
N ARG A 49 8.66 5.09 11.03
CA ARG A 49 8.83 3.63 10.97
C ARG A 49 7.62 2.94 10.34
N SER A 50 6.41 3.42 10.61
CA SER A 50 5.21 2.91 9.94
C SER A 50 5.31 3.08 8.43
N ALA A 51 5.75 4.24 7.96
CA ALA A 51 5.98 4.49 6.53
C ALA A 51 7.08 3.60 5.93
N GLU A 52 8.21 3.39 6.63
CA GLU A 52 9.26 2.45 6.24
C GLU A 52 8.71 1.04 6.05
N ARG A 53 7.98 0.52 7.05
CA ARG A 53 7.40 -0.82 7.00
C ARG A 53 6.37 -0.98 5.89
N ALA A 54 5.51 0.02 5.69
CA ALA A 54 4.54 0.01 4.62
C ALA A 54 5.22 -0.07 3.25
N ILE A 55 6.29 0.72 3.05
CA ILE A 55 7.10 0.67 1.83
C ILE A 55 7.69 -0.72 1.60
N ASP A 56 8.30 -1.32 2.61
CA ASP A 56 8.93 -2.63 2.48
C ASP A 56 7.89 -3.73 2.19
N GLN A 57 6.75 -3.70 2.88
CA GLN A 57 5.68 -4.68 2.68
C GLN A 57 5.06 -4.59 1.28
N VAL A 58 4.77 -3.38 0.78
CA VAL A 58 4.18 -3.26 -0.56
C VAL A 58 5.19 -3.65 -1.64
N ARG A 59 6.49 -3.40 -1.42
CA ARG A 59 7.56 -3.83 -2.32
C ARG A 59 7.65 -5.35 -2.37
N ASP A 60 7.56 -6.01 -1.22
CA ASP A 60 7.53 -7.46 -1.14
C ASP A 60 6.32 -8.03 -1.87
N GLU A 61 5.14 -7.44 -1.73
CA GLU A 61 3.95 -7.93 -2.46
C GLU A 61 4.03 -7.69 -3.96
N PHE A 62 4.56 -6.54 -4.37
CA PHE A 62 4.84 -6.32 -5.79
C PHE A 62 5.86 -7.34 -6.32
N ALA A 63 6.93 -7.64 -5.58
CA ALA A 63 7.94 -8.62 -5.98
C ALA A 63 7.39 -10.05 -6.08
N ARG A 64 6.34 -10.39 -5.31
CA ARG A 64 5.69 -11.71 -5.38
C ARG A 64 4.69 -11.82 -6.53
N GLN A 65 3.91 -10.77 -6.78
CA GLN A 65 2.77 -10.83 -7.71
C GLN A 65 3.04 -10.17 -9.06
N GLU A 66 4.06 -9.32 -9.14
CA GLU A 66 4.42 -8.51 -10.32
C GLU A 66 3.23 -7.69 -10.89
N SER A 67 2.28 -7.32 -10.03
CA SER A 67 1.05 -6.59 -10.38
C SER A 67 0.88 -5.38 -9.48
N PHE A 68 0.73 -4.19 -10.09
CA PHE A 68 0.49 -2.97 -9.30
C PHE A 68 -0.90 -2.99 -8.69
N CYS A 69 -1.90 -3.55 -9.37
CA CYS A 69 -3.24 -3.62 -8.81
C CYS A 69 -3.32 -4.52 -7.58
N GLN A 70 -2.65 -5.68 -7.59
CA GLN A 70 -2.60 -6.56 -6.42
C GLN A 70 -1.81 -5.93 -5.26
N ALA A 71 -0.70 -5.24 -5.57
CA ALA A 71 0.04 -4.49 -4.55
C ALA A 71 -0.81 -3.37 -3.92
N MET A 72 -1.58 -2.64 -4.73
CA MET A 72 -2.49 -1.60 -4.23
C MET A 72 -3.69 -2.15 -3.47
N GLU A 73 -4.22 -3.30 -3.87
CA GLU A 73 -5.23 -4.02 -3.09
C GLU A 73 -4.67 -4.39 -1.71
N TRP A 74 -3.42 -4.86 -1.63
CA TRP A 74 -2.79 -5.13 -0.33
C TRP A 74 -2.68 -3.86 0.52
N VAL A 75 -2.30 -2.72 -0.06
CA VAL A 75 -2.24 -1.43 0.64
C VAL A 75 -3.59 -1.06 1.26
N GLU A 76 -4.68 -1.19 0.50
CA GLU A 76 -6.02 -0.87 0.97
C GLU A 76 -6.46 -1.77 2.15
N HIS A 77 -6.05 -3.05 2.14
CA HIS A 77 -6.47 -4.01 3.17
C HIS A 77 -5.55 -4.05 4.41
N ASN A 78 -4.32 -3.54 4.31
CA ASN A 78 -3.28 -3.73 5.35
C ASN A 78 -2.71 -2.42 5.90
N GLN A 79 -3.32 -1.28 5.59
CA GLN A 79 -2.80 0.05 5.94
C GLN A 79 -2.52 0.28 7.44
N ASP A 80 -3.08 -0.55 8.33
CA ASP A 80 -3.03 -0.39 9.79
C ASP A 80 -2.43 -1.59 10.57
N GLN A 81 -1.79 -2.57 9.92
CA GLN A 81 -1.48 -3.87 10.54
C GLN A 81 -0.16 -3.99 11.33
N ASP A 82 0.49 -2.92 11.79
CA ASP A 82 1.64 -3.06 12.71
C ASP A 82 1.55 -2.23 14.00
N PRO A 83 0.93 -2.78 15.07
CA PRO A 83 0.80 -2.11 16.36
C PRO A 83 2.10 -2.10 17.19
N ARG A 84 3.22 -2.63 16.67
CA ARG A 84 4.42 -2.85 17.51
C ARG A 84 5.29 -1.60 17.60
N PHE A 85 5.48 -1.15 18.84
CA PHE A 85 6.34 -0.02 19.19
C PHE A 85 7.85 -0.32 19.07
N THR A 86 8.26 -1.59 19.08
CA THR A 86 9.66 -2.00 19.02
C THR A 86 10.19 -2.08 17.58
N PRO A 87 11.38 -1.52 17.28
CA PRO A 87 12.01 -1.65 15.97
C PRO A 87 12.49 -3.08 15.70
N ARG A 88 12.47 -3.50 14.43
CA ARG A 88 13.22 -4.65 13.93
C ARG A 88 14.67 -4.24 13.70
N SER A 89 15.57 -5.22 13.67
CA SER A 89 16.99 -4.97 13.35
C SER A 89 17.10 -4.31 11.97
N GLY A 90 17.71 -3.12 11.91
CA GLY A 90 17.90 -2.36 10.68
C GLY A 90 16.83 -1.31 10.38
N GLU A 91 15.71 -1.32 11.12
CA GLU A 91 14.74 -0.23 11.09
C GLU A 91 15.26 0.96 11.89
N ILE A 92 14.63 2.11 11.72
CA ILE A 92 14.95 3.31 12.51
C ILE A 92 14.96 3.02 14.02
N HIS A 93 16.16 3.04 14.60
CA HIS A 93 16.37 2.93 16.04
C HIS A 93 16.45 4.31 16.72
N ASP A 94 17.14 5.27 16.10
CA ASP A 94 17.29 6.62 16.63
C ASP A 94 17.43 7.68 15.54
N PHE A 95 16.69 8.78 15.70
CA PHE A 95 16.89 10.03 14.97
C PHE A 95 17.23 11.16 15.94
N ALA A 96 18.19 10.92 16.84
CA ALA A 96 18.84 12.05 17.46
C ALA A 96 19.49 12.88 16.34
N PRO A 97 19.34 14.22 16.30
CA PRO A 97 20.16 15.02 15.39
C PRO A 97 21.62 14.68 15.69
N ALA A 98 22.45 14.54 14.64
CA ALA A 98 23.90 14.46 14.84
C ALA A 98 24.28 15.68 15.69
N SER A 99 24.72 15.40 16.91
CA SER A 99 25.28 16.38 17.86
C SER A 99 26.55 16.98 17.30
#